data_AF-A0A535N3B3-F1
#
_entry.id   AF-A0A535N3B3-F1
#
_cell.length_a   1.000
_cell.length_b   1.000
_cell.length_c   1.000
_cell.angle_alpha   90.00
_cell.angle_beta   90.00
_cell.angle_gamma   90.00
#
_symmetry.space_group_name_H-M   'P 1'
#
loop_
_entity.id
_entity.type
_entity.pdbx_description
1 polymer ?
#
loop_
_entity_poly.entity_id
_entity_poly.type
_entity_poly.pdbx_seq_one_letter_code
_entity_poly.pdbx_strand_id
1 'polypeptide(L)'
;MGARRSGIDSETLRRTHGRDQPGSLPRPRTQPDARRAGRDSSPRHPRGRTASPFPELGAPLEGRGGDAPSLPGPCRGAFLYKLCFEGVRERYRPITLAVTQRLQRELEVIEKTGLAEFFLINWDLMRFARDHGVPGQGRGSAADSIVAYVLGITRVDPIEHNLLFERFLHEEMTSTPDIDIDFSTEHREQVIQYIYQKYGWERTGMVCNVVTFQPRMAIRQVGKALGFSAELLDRLAKGVDRWFTEDVEDSMMGAVPPPEMRPQSWQQFLELCREVIEFPRHLSIHNGGMLVTGEPLVDIAPVEPATMEGRRVVQFNKDDVEDLGLIKMDMLGLRTLSVVAEALDLI
;
A
#
# COMPACT_ATOMS: atom_id res chain seq x y z
N MET A 1 81.23 -5.90 -10.54
CA MET A 1 81.09 -6.16 -11.98
C MET A 1 79.73 -5.62 -12.41
N GLY A 2 79.60 -4.43 -13.01
CA GLY A 2 80.26 -3.93 -14.23
C GLY A 2 79.19 -4.00 -15.34
N ALA A 3 78.41 -2.94 -15.56
CA ALA A 3 78.65 -1.82 -16.49
C ALA A 3 77.89 -2.03 -17.84
N ARG A 4 76.91 -1.17 -18.18
CA ARG A 4 76.97 -0.03 -19.16
C ARG A 4 76.89 -0.51 -20.63
N ARG A 5 76.31 0.15 -21.64
CA ARG A 5 75.69 1.47 -22.00
C ARG A 5 75.05 1.22 -23.41
N SER A 6 74.10 1.96 -23.99
CA SER A 6 74.04 3.36 -24.48
C SER A 6 72.71 3.47 -25.27
N GLY A 7 71.91 4.53 -25.36
CA GLY A 7 72.11 5.96 -25.10
C GLY A 7 72.52 6.70 -26.38
N ILE A 8 71.58 7.25 -27.15
CA ILE A 8 71.75 8.44 -28.01
C ILE A 8 70.45 9.28 -27.96
N ASP A 9 70.60 10.50 -27.46
CA ASP A 9 69.69 11.67 -27.53
C ASP A 9 70.38 12.75 -28.39
N SER A 10 69.61 13.59 -29.09
CA SER A 10 69.88 15.03 -29.36
C SER A 10 68.68 15.63 -30.12
N GLU A 11 67.86 16.52 -29.54
CA GLU A 11 67.97 17.99 -29.57
C GLU A 11 68.21 18.56 -31.00
N THR A 12 67.47 19.52 -31.58
CA THR A 12 67.21 20.87 -31.04
C THR A 12 66.34 21.75 -31.98
N LEU A 13 65.49 22.63 -31.39
CA LEU A 13 65.36 24.10 -31.62
C LEU A 13 64.35 24.78 -32.62
N ARG A 14 63.61 25.74 -32.00
CA ARG A 14 63.09 27.07 -32.47
C ARG A 14 61.73 27.15 -33.20
N ARG A 15 60.65 27.68 -32.56
CA ARG A 15 60.22 29.11 -32.35
C ARG A 15 59.78 29.78 -33.67
N THR A 16 58.60 30.39 -33.84
CA THR A 16 58.03 31.57 -33.13
C THR A 16 56.54 31.87 -33.48
N HIS A 17 55.82 32.45 -32.50
CA HIS A 17 54.72 33.47 -32.50
C HIS A 17 53.72 33.63 -33.67
N GLY A 18 52.42 33.92 -33.46
CA GLY A 18 51.66 34.29 -32.26
C GLY A 18 50.27 34.91 -32.55
N ARG A 19 49.56 35.28 -31.46
CA ARG A 19 48.36 36.15 -31.31
C ARG A 19 47.00 35.61 -31.78
N ASP A 20 45.84 35.96 -31.22
CA ASP A 20 45.34 36.34 -29.88
C ASP A 20 43.80 36.46 -30.02
N GLN A 21 43.03 35.70 -29.22
CA GLN A 21 41.67 35.97 -28.64
C GLN A 21 40.43 36.34 -29.51
N PRO A 22 39.19 36.32 -28.97
CA PRO A 22 38.53 35.36 -28.06
C PRO A 22 37.07 35.02 -28.48
N GLY A 23 36.46 34.01 -27.85
CA GLY A 23 34.99 34.00 -27.64
C GLY A 23 34.23 32.76 -28.11
N SER A 24 33.75 31.97 -27.14
CA SER A 24 32.31 31.76 -26.85
C SER A 24 32.13 30.52 -25.97
N LEU A 25 31.64 30.76 -24.75
CA LEU A 25 31.15 29.71 -23.85
C LEU A 25 29.93 29.03 -24.50
N PRO A 26 29.75 27.71 -24.35
CA PRO A 26 28.51 27.06 -24.77
C PRO A 26 27.36 27.58 -23.89
N ARG A 27 26.31 28.09 -24.55
CA ARG A 27 25.08 28.56 -23.89
C ARG A 27 24.39 27.41 -23.15
N PRO A 28 23.78 27.63 -21.98
CA PRO A 28 22.88 26.66 -21.37
C PRO A 28 21.67 26.47 -22.30
N ARG A 29 21.34 25.21 -22.63
CA ARG A 29 20.10 24.87 -23.32
C ARG A 29 18.94 25.23 -22.39
N THR A 30 18.17 26.25 -22.77
CA THR A 30 16.85 26.54 -22.24
C THR A 30 15.95 25.33 -22.47
N GLN A 31 15.46 24.72 -21.38
CA GLN A 31 14.32 23.82 -21.41
C GLN A 31 13.13 24.52 -22.09
N PRO A 32 12.39 23.88 -23.00
CA PRO A 32 11.09 24.37 -23.39
C PRO A 32 10.13 24.19 -22.21
N ASP A 33 9.59 25.30 -21.74
CA ASP A 33 8.58 25.42 -20.69
C ASP A 33 7.25 24.86 -21.24
N ALA A 34 7.00 23.56 -21.03
CA ALA A 34 5.72 22.92 -21.36
C ALA A 34 4.76 23.05 -20.17
N ARG A 35 4.32 24.28 -19.88
CA ARG A 35 3.14 24.55 -19.06
C ARG A 35 2.06 25.20 -19.93
N ARG A 36 1.04 24.40 -20.31
CA ARG A 36 -0.41 24.71 -20.27
C ARG A 36 -1.19 23.99 -21.39
N ALA A 37 -1.93 22.95 -21.02
CA ALA A 37 -3.30 22.62 -21.44
C ALA A 37 -3.63 21.21 -20.92
N GLY A 38 -4.68 20.92 -20.16
CA GLY A 38 -5.69 21.73 -19.51
C GLY A 38 -5.81 21.30 -18.04
N ARG A 39 -6.04 22.29 -17.17
CA ARG A 39 -6.56 22.04 -15.84
C ARG A 39 -8.04 21.74 -16.01
N ASP A 40 -8.42 20.49 -15.82
CA ASP A 40 -9.82 20.18 -15.59
C ASP A 40 -10.19 20.76 -14.22
N SER A 41 -11.11 21.72 -14.23
CA SER A 41 -11.68 22.30 -13.03
C SER A 41 -12.74 21.34 -12.51
N SER A 42 -12.30 20.28 -11.83
CA SER A 42 -13.21 19.45 -11.04
C SER A 42 -13.89 20.35 -10.00
N PRO A 43 -15.23 20.40 -9.94
CA PRO A 43 -15.90 21.15 -8.90
C PRO A 43 -15.49 20.55 -7.56
N ARG A 44 -14.91 21.36 -6.67
CA ARG A 44 -14.71 20.98 -5.28
C ARG A 44 -16.09 20.65 -4.73
N HIS A 45 -16.37 19.36 -4.54
CA HIS A 45 -17.56 18.95 -3.81
C HIS A 45 -17.53 19.65 -2.45
N PRO A 46 -18.63 20.29 -2.03
CA PRO A 46 -18.73 20.75 -0.65
C PRO A 46 -18.50 19.53 0.24
N ARG A 47 -17.61 19.66 1.24
CA ARG A 47 -17.38 18.61 2.24
C ARG A 47 -18.72 18.34 2.92
N GLY A 48 -19.44 17.34 2.41
CA GLY A 48 -20.59 16.74 3.06
C GLY A 48 -20.16 16.23 4.42
N ARG A 49 -21.13 16.03 5.32
CA ARG A 49 -20.89 15.43 6.64
C ARG A 49 -19.93 14.25 6.49
N THR A 50 -18.77 14.34 7.15
CA THR A 50 -17.83 13.23 7.24
C THR A 50 -18.59 12.04 7.82
N ALA A 51 -18.79 11.00 7.02
CA ALA A 51 -19.33 9.72 7.46
C ALA A 51 -18.47 9.23 8.65
N SER A 52 -19.10 8.68 9.68
CA SER A 52 -18.36 8.04 10.76
C SER A 52 -17.64 6.82 10.15
N PRO A 53 -16.29 6.76 10.15
CA PRO A 53 -15.60 5.65 9.51
C PRO A 53 -15.87 4.31 10.18
N PHE A 54 -16.58 4.25 11.32
CA PHE A 54 -16.77 3.02 12.10
C PHE A 54 -18.20 2.79 12.59
N PRO A 55 -18.67 1.52 12.56
CA PRO A 55 -20.00 1.12 13.04
C PRO A 55 -20.19 1.32 14.53
N GLU A 56 -21.43 1.58 14.94
CA GLU A 56 -21.84 1.33 16.33
C GLU A 56 -21.69 -0.16 16.62
N LEU A 57 -20.63 -0.51 17.37
CA LEU A 57 -20.49 -1.84 17.95
C LEU A 57 -21.67 -2.05 18.92
N GLY A 58 -22.66 -2.85 18.50
CA GLY A 58 -23.68 -3.37 19.40
C GLY A 58 -23.02 -4.11 20.57
N ALA A 59 -23.71 -4.13 21.71
CA ALA A 59 -23.29 -4.80 22.94
C ALA A 59 -22.67 -6.19 22.67
N PRO A 60 -21.69 -6.63 23.48
CA PRO A 60 -21.11 -7.95 23.31
C PRO A 60 -22.23 -9.00 23.28
N LEU A 61 -22.27 -9.82 22.23
CA LEU A 61 -23.22 -10.91 22.12
C LEU A 61 -23.08 -11.80 23.35
N GLU A 62 -24.11 -11.75 24.20
CA GLU A 62 -24.22 -12.52 25.43
C GLU A 62 -24.15 -14.01 25.10
N GLY A 63 -23.01 -14.63 25.43
CA GLY A 63 -22.96 -16.05 25.73
C GLY A 63 -23.74 -16.28 27.02
N ARG A 64 -24.79 -17.11 26.95
CA ARG A 64 -25.64 -17.51 28.07
C ARG A 64 -24.81 -17.89 29.31
N GLY A 65 -25.06 -17.21 30.43
CA GLY A 65 -24.85 -17.73 31.78
C GLY A 65 -23.92 -16.89 32.68
N GLY A 66 -24.52 -16.18 33.64
CA GLY A 66 -23.85 -15.69 34.85
C GLY A 66 -23.90 -14.17 35.00
N ASP A 67 -24.75 -13.70 35.90
CA ASP A 67 -24.94 -12.30 36.26
C ASP A 67 -23.62 -11.56 36.57
N ALA A 68 -23.35 -10.52 35.78
CA ALA A 68 -22.42 -9.45 36.12
C ALA A 68 -23.17 -8.11 35.99
N PRO A 69 -22.98 -7.16 36.94
CA PRO A 69 -23.85 -6.00 37.06
C PRO A 69 -23.78 -5.11 35.81
N SER A 70 -24.95 -4.75 35.31
CA SER A 70 -25.16 -3.80 34.23
C SER A 70 -24.55 -2.45 34.59
N LEU A 71 -23.41 -2.11 33.98
CA LEU A 71 -22.94 -0.73 33.94
C LEU A 71 -23.70 0.01 32.84
N PRO A 72 -24.30 1.18 33.11
CA PRO A 72 -24.80 2.07 32.05
C PRO A 72 -23.63 2.38 31.09
N GLY A 73 -23.81 2.11 29.80
CA GLY A 73 -22.73 1.92 28.82
C GLY A 73 -21.68 3.05 28.78
N PRO A 74 -20.36 2.75 28.80
CA PRO A 74 -19.31 3.76 28.71
C PRO A 74 -18.61 3.79 27.32
N CYS A 75 -18.17 4.98 26.92
CA CYS A 75 -17.41 5.34 25.71
C CYS A 75 -16.43 4.27 25.21
N ARG A 76 -16.34 4.05 23.88
CA ARG A 76 -15.39 3.11 23.22
C ARG A 76 -13.94 3.27 23.70
N GLY A 77 -13.54 4.50 24.02
CA GLY A 77 -12.28 4.81 24.71
C GLY A 77 -12.15 4.03 26.02
N ALA A 78 -13.10 4.11 26.94
CA ALA A 78 -13.07 3.38 28.20
C ALA A 78 -12.91 1.86 28.03
N PHE A 79 -13.52 1.28 26.99
CA PHE A 79 -13.34 -0.13 26.67
C PHE A 79 -11.92 -0.44 26.17
N LEU A 80 -11.37 0.39 25.28
CA LEU A 80 -9.98 0.30 24.83
C LEU A 80 -9.00 0.41 26.02
N TYR A 81 -9.20 1.38 26.91
CA TYR A 81 -8.40 1.55 28.12
C TYR A 81 -8.40 0.27 28.95
N LYS A 82 -9.58 -0.30 29.21
CA LYS A 82 -9.70 -1.56 29.96
C LYS A 82 -8.86 -2.68 29.33
N LEU A 83 -9.01 -2.93 28.03
CA LEU A 83 -8.26 -3.97 27.32
C LEU A 83 -6.75 -3.72 27.36
N CYS A 84 -6.31 -2.47 27.21
CA CYS A 84 -4.91 -2.10 27.32
C CYS A 84 -4.34 -2.39 28.71
N PHE A 85 -5.08 -2.06 29.78
CA PHE A 85 -4.65 -2.36 31.15
C PHE A 85 -4.57 -3.86 31.42
N GLU A 86 -5.50 -4.65 30.91
CA GLU A 86 -5.46 -6.11 30.97
C GLU A 86 -4.22 -6.64 30.23
N GLY A 87 -4.00 -6.21 29.00
CA GLY A 87 -2.84 -6.62 28.19
C GLY A 87 -1.49 -6.23 28.81
N VAL A 88 -1.38 -5.08 29.47
CA VAL A 88 -0.17 -4.68 30.20
C VAL A 88 0.13 -5.65 31.35
N ARG A 89 -0.89 -6.05 32.12
CA ARG A 89 -0.73 -7.00 33.24
C ARG A 89 -0.32 -8.40 32.78
N GLU A 90 -0.69 -8.77 31.57
CA GLU A 90 -0.30 -10.03 30.94
C GLU A 90 1.14 -9.98 30.43
N ARG A 91 1.54 -8.90 29.76
CA ARG A 91 2.83 -8.81 29.05
C ARG A 91 3.98 -8.26 29.87
N TYR A 92 3.73 -7.41 30.86
CA TYR A 92 4.78 -6.76 31.65
C TYR A 92 4.79 -7.22 33.10
N ARG A 93 5.91 -7.80 33.53
CA ARG A 93 6.20 -8.14 34.94
C ARG A 93 7.69 -7.89 35.24
N PRO A 94 8.06 -6.87 36.04
CA PRO A 94 7.19 -5.86 36.66
C PRO A 94 6.68 -4.82 35.66
N ILE A 95 5.58 -4.13 35.99
CA ILE A 95 5.11 -2.96 35.24
C ILE A 95 5.97 -1.76 35.65
N THR A 96 6.79 -1.26 34.72
CA THR A 96 7.71 -0.14 34.98
C THR A 96 7.05 1.20 34.73
N LEU A 97 7.66 2.29 35.23
CA LEU A 97 7.19 3.64 34.98
C LEU A 97 7.19 3.99 33.48
N ALA A 98 8.18 3.51 32.73
CA ALA A 98 8.28 3.73 31.29
C ALA A 98 7.10 3.12 30.53
N VAL A 99 6.67 1.91 30.90
CA VAL A 99 5.49 1.23 30.32
C VAL A 99 4.22 2.05 30.59
N THR A 100 3.98 2.44 31.84
CA THR A 100 2.78 3.19 32.22
C THR A 100 2.73 4.56 31.54
N GLN A 101 3.85 5.29 31.50
CA GLN A 101 3.93 6.60 30.86
C GLN A 101 3.71 6.51 29.34
N ARG A 102 4.33 5.53 28.68
CA ARG A 102 4.13 5.34 27.24
C ARG A 102 2.69 4.97 26.92
N LEU A 103 2.11 4.03 27.66
CA LEU A 103 0.72 3.61 27.44
C LEU A 103 -0.24 4.79 27.59
N GLN A 104 -0.10 5.58 28.66
CA GLN A 104 -0.94 6.74 28.89
C GLN A 104 -0.83 7.74 27.72
N ARG A 105 0.40 8.06 27.31
CA ARG A 105 0.63 8.99 26.19
C ARG A 105 -0.01 8.51 24.88
N GLU A 106 0.16 7.24 24.54
CA GLU A 106 -0.43 6.68 23.32
C GLU A 106 -1.96 6.70 23.38
N LEU A 107 -2.56 6.32 24.51
CA LEU A 107 -4.01 6.35 24.68
C LEU A 107 -4.58 7.78 24.58
N GLU A 108 -3.89 8.79 25.11
CA GLU A 108 -4.28 10.20 24.98
C GLU A 108 -4.27 10.65 23.50
N VAL A 109 -3.25 10.27 22.73
CA VAL A 109 -3.20 10.58 21.29
C VAL A 109 -4.32 9.86 20.53
N ILE A 110 -4.57 8.59 20.84
CA ILE A 110 -5.65 7.80 20.20
C ILE A 110 -7.02 8.39 20.50
N GLU A 111 -7.24 8.88 21.72
CA GLU A 111 -8.48 9.55 22.10
C GLU A 111 -8.66 10.87 21.32
N LYS A 112 -7.64 11.72 21.28
CA LYS A 112 -7.68 13.00 20.57
C LYS A 112 -7.88 12.85 19.06
N THR A 113 -7.32 11.80 18.48
CA THR A 113 -7.44 11.50 17.04
C THR A 113 -8.72 10.74 16.69
N GLY A 114 -9.51 10.30 17.69
CA GLY A 114 -10.76 9.58 17.45
C GLY A 114 -10.56 8.15 16.93
N LEU A 115 -9.38 7.56 17.12
CA LEU A 115 -9.00 6.27 16.52
C LEU A 115 -9.25 5.07 17.44
N ALA A 116 -9.97 5.23 18.55
CA ALA A 116 -10.19 4.12 19.48
C ALA A 116 -10.82 2.89 18.79
N GLU A 117 -11.75 3.10 17.87
CA GLU A 117 -12.43 2.03 17.13
C GLU A 117 -11.53 1.29 16.17
N PHE A 118 -10.62 2.01 15.50
CA PHE A 118 -9.61 1.41 14.66
C PHE A 118 -8.80 0.35 15.42
N PHE A 119 -8.33 0.67 16.62
CA PHE A 119 -7.60 -0.29 17.45
C PHE A 119 -8.49 -1.43 17.94
N LEU A 120 -9.75 -1.16 18.28
CA LEU A 120 -10.69 -2.18 18.74
C LEU A 120 -11.03 -3.20 17.65
N ILE A 121 -11.18 -2.77 16.39
CA ILE A 121 -11.43 -3.68 15.27
C ILE A 121 -10.19 -4.54 15.01
N ASN A 122 -8.99 -3.94 14.99
CA ASN A 122 -7.74 -4.69 14.82
C ASN A 122 -7.48 -5.67 15.99
N TRP A 123 -7.76 -5.26 17.23
CA TRP A 123 -7.71 -6.14 18.40
C TRP A 123 -8.66 -7.33 18.25
N ASP A 124 -9.89 -7.05 17.81
CA ASP A 124 -10.91 -8.07 17.67
C ASP A 124 -10.57 -9.09 16.57
N LEU A 125 -9.97 -8.64 15.46
CA LEU A 125 -9.45 -9.52 14.42
C LEU A 125 -8.37 -10.45 14.96
N MET A 126 -7.44 -9.88 15.73
CA MET A 126 -6.33 -10.64 16.30
C MET A 126 -6.80 -11.58 17.42
N ARG A 127 -7.86 -11.21 18.15
CA ARG A 127 -8.56 -12.10 19.09
C ARG A 127 -9.20 -13.26 18.34
N PHE A 128 -10.00 -13.00 17.31
CA PHE A 128 -10.62 -14.04 16.50
C PHE A 128 -9.58 -15.00 15.91
N ALA A 129 -8.49 -14.46 15.38
CA ALA A 129 -7.41 -15.25 14.82
C ALA A 129 -6.79 -16.19 15.88
N ARG A 130 -6.51 -15.69 17.09
CA ARG A 130 -5.99 -16.54 18.19
C ARG A 130 -7.00 -17.62 18.59
N ASP A 131 -8.27 -17.27 18.76
CA ASP A 131 -9.31 -18.19 19.22
C ASP A 131 -9.57 -19.33 18.23
N HIS A 132 -9.26 -19.12 16.95
CA HIS A 132 -9.44 -20.10 15.87
C HIS A 132 -8.13 -20.70 15.35
N GLY A 133 -7.02 -20.47 16.04
CA GLY A 133 -5.71 -21.01 15.64
C GLY A 133 -5.17 -20.46 14.32
N VAL A 134 -5.63 -19.29 13.88
CA VAL A 134 -5.17 -18.64 12.65
C VAL A 134 -3.84 -17.90 12.93
N PRO A 135 -2.73 -18.29 12.27
CA PRO A 135 -1.48 -17.55 12.39
C PRO A 135 -1.65 -16.15 11.80
N GLY A 136 -1.45 -15.12 12.63
CA GLY A 136 -1.58 -13.73 12.24
C GLY A 136 -0.64 -12.80 13.00
N GLN A 137 -0.25 -11.70 12.34
CA GLN A 137 0.71 -10.73 12.86
C GLN A 137 0.52 -9.34 12.25
N GLY A 138 0.37 -8.31 13.10
CA GLY A 138 0.51 -6.92 12.68
C GLY A 138 1.98 -6.53 12.41
N ARG A 139 2.24 -5.75 11.37
CA ARG A 139 3.59 -5.26 10.99
C ARG A 139 3.60 -3.76 10.66
N GLY A 140 4.73 -3.28 10.14
CA GLY A 140 4.91 -1.88 9.77
C GLY A 140 5.12 -0.98 10.99
N SER A 141 4.69 0.28 10.88
CA SER A 141 4.80 1.26 11.97
C SER A 141 3.92 0.90 13.17
N ALA A 142 2.91 0.04 13.02
CA ALA A 142 2.12 -0.46 14.14
C ALA A 142 2.98 -1.11 15.26
N ALA A 143 4.16 -1.64 14.92
CA ALA A 143 5.10 -2.20 15.89
C ALA A 143 5.66 -1.15 16.86
N ASP A 144 5.60 0.14 16.52
CA ASP A 144 6.08 1.24 17.34
C ASP A 144 5.11 1.62 18.48
N SER A 145 3.92 1.01 18.52
CA SER A 145 2.85 1.31 19.49
C SER A 145 2.78 0.27 20.62
N ILE A 146 2.87 0.74 21.87
CA ILE A 146 2.64 -0.12 23.04
C ILE A 146 1.17 -0.55 23.10
N VAL A 147 0.23 0.29 22.66
CA VAL A 147 -1.19 -0.07 22.58
C VAL A 147 -1.40 -1.25 21.62
N ALA A 148 -0.82 -1.20 20.42
CA ALA A 148 -0.89 -2.32 19.48
C ALA A 148 -0.24 -3.60 20.05
N TYR A 149 0.88 -3.47 20.76
CA TYR A 149 1.56 -4.59 21.40
C TYR A 149 0.71 -5.24 22.50
N VAL A 150 0.14 -4.46 23.42
CA VAL A 150 -0.63 -5.00 24.57
C VAL A 150 -1.98 -5.58 24.17
N LEU A 151 -2.58 -5.07 23.09
CA LEU A 151 -3.76 -5.67 22.46
C LEU A 151 -3.43 -6.98 21.70
N GLY A 152 -2.14 -7.29 21.54
CA GLY A 152 -1.67 -8.45 20.80
C GLY A 152 -1.87 -8.33 19.30
N ILE A 153 -1.92 -7.10 18.77
CA ILE A 153 -1.86 -6.81 17.35
C ILE A 153 -0.43 -7.02 16.86
N THR A 154 0.55 -6.50 17.59
CA THR A 154 1.98 -6.68 17.31
C THR A 154 2.66 -7.62 18.31
N ARG A 155 3.84 -8.15 17.97
CA ARG A 155 4.63 -9.05 18.85
C ARG A 155 5.92 -8.43 19.35
N VAL A 156 6.33 -7.32 18.76
CA VAL A 156 7.57 -6.62 19.12
C VAL A 156 7.25 -5.66 20.26
N ASP A 157 8.02 -5.71 21.34
CA ASP A 157 7.90 -4.78 22.46
C ASP A 157 8.55 -3.42 22.11
N PRO A 158 7.77 -2.34 21.97
CA PRO A 158 8.33 -1.05 21.58
C PRO A 158 9.14 -0.39 22.68
N ILE A 159 8.93 -0.75 23.96
CA ILE A 159 9.70 -0.21 25.08
C ILE A 159 11.08 -0.85 25.11
N GLU A 160 11.16 -2.17 25.01
CA GLU A 160 12.43 -2.91 25.02
C GLU A 160 13.33 -2.46 23.86
N HIS A 161 12.74 -2.23 22.69
CA HIS A 161 13.48 -1.86 21.48
C HIS A 161 13.57 -0.36 21.22
N ASN A 162 13.13 0.49 22.16
CA ASN A 162 13.15 1.96 22.04
C ASN A 162 12.51 2.48 20.74
N LEU A 163 11.39 1.89 20.34
CA LEU A 163 10.65 2.28 19.15
C LEU A 163 9.85 3.57 19.38
N LEU A 164 9.65 4.35 18.32
CA LEU A 164 9.08 5.71 18.38
C LEU A 164 7.64 5.72 17.88
N PHE A 165 6.69 5.91 18.80
CA PHE A 165 5.25 5.89 18.50
C PHE A 165 4.84 6.94 17.45
N GLU A 166 5.53 8.08 17.42
CA GLU A 166 5.22 9.20 16.53
C GLU A 166 5.42 8.86 15.05
N ARG A 167 6.21 7.81 14.74
CA ARG A 167 6.33 7.26 13.39
C ARG A 167 5.05 6.57 12.92
N PHE A 168 4.24 6.11 13.87
CA PHE A 168 2.95 5.47 13.61
C PHE A 168 1.80 6.46 13.71
N LEU A 169 1.72 7.22 14.81
CA LEU A 169 0.60 8.12 15.06
C LEU A 169 1.03 9.33 15.88
N HIS A 170 0.60 10.52 15.47
CA HIS A 170 0.74 11.78 16.19
C HIS A 170 -0.43 12.73 15.86
N GLU A 171 -0.67 13.73 16.70
CA GLU A 171 -1.87 14.60 16.62
C GLU A 171 -1.93 15.45 15.33
N GLU A 172 -0.79 15.77 14.73
CA GLU A 172 -0.70 16.61 13.51
C GLU A 172 -0.74 15.79 12.21
N MET A 173 -0.89 14.47 12.31
CA MET A 173 -0.87 13.58 11.15
C MET A 173 -2.10 13.82 10.27
N THR A 174 -1.86 14.13 9.00
CA THR A 174 -2.91 14.36 8.00
C THR A 174 -3.33 13.10 7.26
N SER A 175 -2.49 12.07 7.25
CA SER A 175 -2.78 10.79 6.62
C SER A 175 -3.41 9.81 7.60
N THR A 176 -4.26 8.92 7.08
CA THR A 176 -4.87 7.85 7.85
C THR A 176 -3.81 6.83 8.29
N PRO A 177 -3.76 6.42 9.57
CA PRO A 177 -2.84 5.38 10.00
C PRO A 177 -3.23 4.03 9.40
N ASP A 178 -2.24 3.23 9.02
CA ASP A 178 -2.44 1.91 8.43
C ASP A 178 -1.83 0.84 9.35
N ILE A 179 -2.59 -0.19 9.67
CA ILE A 179 -2.11 -1.40 10.34
C ILE A 179 -2.22 -2.54 9.35
N ASP A 180 -1.09 -2.91 8.79
CA ASP A 180 -0.96 -4.13 7.98
C ASP A 180 -1.02 -5.34 8.90
N ILE A 181 -2.05 -6.18 8.77
CA ILE A 181 -2.10 -7.49 9.44
C ILE A 181 -1.89 -8.59 8.40
N ASP A 182 -0.82 -9.34 8.60
CA ASP A 182 -0.56 -10.57 7.85
C ASP A 182 -1.28 -11.73 8.51
N PHE A 183 -1.96 -12.53 7.69
CA PHE A 183 -2.49 -13.83 8.07
C PHE A 183 -1.86 -14.90 7.19
N SER A 184 -1.82 -16.13 7.68
CA SER A 184 -1.50 -17.29 6.83
C SER A 184 -2.43 -17.32 5.61
N THR A 185 -1.89 -17.67 4.45
CA THR A 185 -2.63 -17.57 3.17
C THR A 185 -3.87 -18.46 3.17
N GLU A 186 -3.76 -19.63 3.81
CA GLU A 186 -4.82 -20.65 3.86
C GLU A 186 -6.02 -20.21 4.72
N HIS A 187 -5.77 -19.45 5.78
CA HIS A 187 -6.81 -19.04 6.73
C HIS A 187 -7.34 -17.61 6.48
N ARG A 188 -6.73 -16.86 5.57
CA ARG A 188 -7.10 -15.47 5.28
C ARG A 188 -8.60 -15.32 4.95
N GLU A 189 -9.17 -16.26 4.21
CA GLU A 189 -10.59 -16.20 3.85
C GLU A 189 -11.50 -16.26 5.09
N GLN A 190 -11.16 -17.09 6.07
CA GLN A 190 -11.92 -17.22 7.30
C GLN A 190 -12.01 -15.88 8.06
N VAL A 191 -10.91 -15.11 8.08
CA VAL A 191 -10.87 -13.79 8.72
C VAL A 191 -11.73 -12.78 7.96
N ILE A 192 -11.68 -12.78 6.63
CA ILE A 192 -12.53 -11.92 5.79
C ILE A 192 -14.01 -12.22 6.05
N GLN A 193 -14.39 -13.49 6.07
CA GLN A 193 -15.77 -13.90 6.32
C GLN A 193 -16.22 -13.56 7.74
N TYR A 194 -15.34 -13.65 8.73
CA TYR A 194 -15.62 -13.19 10.09
C TYR A 194 -16.01 -11.70 10.12
N ILE A 195 -15.29 -10.83 9.41
CA ILE A 195 -15.64 -9.40 9.36
C ILE A 195 -17.01 -9.20 8.73
N TYR A 196 -17.28 -9.84 7.58
CA TYR A 196 -18.59 -9.75 6.95
C TYR A 196 -19.73 -10.21 7.87
N GLN A 197 -19.54 -11.31 8.60
CA GLN A 197 -20.53 -11.85 9.52
C GLN A 197 -20.74 -10.96 10.74
N LYS A 198 -19.66 -10.38 11.27
CA LYS A 198 -19.70 -9.56 12.49
C LYS A 198 -20.24 -8.16 12.25
N TYR A 199 -19.77 -7.50 11.19
CA TYR A 199 -20.04 -6.09 10.93
C TYR A 199 -21.13 -5.87 9.88
N GLY A 200 -21.60 -6.95 9.23
CA GLY A 200 -22.65 -6.90 8.22
C GLY A 200 -22.11 -6.60 6.83
N TRP A 201 -22.70 -7.26 5.83
CA TRP A 201 -22.34 -7.09 4.41
C TRP A 201 -22.68 -5.70 3.88
N GLU A 202 -23.61 -5.00 4.54
CA GLU A 202 -24.06 -3.67 4.17
C GLU A 202 -23.08 -2.58 4.58
N ARG A 203 -22.16 -2.87 5.51
CA ARG A 203 -21.15 -1.96 6.07
C ARG A 203 -19.72 -2.38 5.78
N THR A 204 -19.55 -3.54 5.18
CA THR A 204 -18.26 -4.18 5.00
C THR A 204 -18.03 -4.52 3.54
N GLY A 205 -16.83 -4.25 3.02
CA GLY A 205 -16.52 -4.47 1.61
C GLY A 205 -15.04 -4.41 1.32
N MET A 206 -14.58 -5.20 0.35
CA MET A 206 -13.21 -5.13 -0.15
C MET A 206 -13.04 -3.88 -1.01
N VAL A 207 -11.88 -3.23 -0.94
CA VAL A 207 -11.50 -2.13 -1.83
C VAL A 207 -11.16 -2.69 -3.21
N CYS A 208 -11.41 -1.95 -4.29
CA CYS A 208 -11.03 -2.38 -5.63
C CYS A 208 -9.57 -2.00 -5.96
N ASN A 209 -9.08 -2.56 -7.05
CA ASN A 209 -7.92 -2.08 -7.79
C ASN A 209 -8.35 -1.73 -9.20
N VAL A 210 -8.03 -0.52 -9.66
CA VAL A 210 -8.23 -0.14 -11.06
C VAL A 210 -7.06 -0.72 -11.86
N VAL A 211 -7.32 -1.80 -12.62
CA VAL A 211 -6.30 -2.42 -13.45
C VAL A 211 -6.21 -1.65 -14.76
N THR A 212 -5.02 -1.13 -15.06
CA THR A 212 -4.75 -0.37 -16.29
C THR A 212 -4.01 -1.21 -17.34
N PHE A 213 -3.99 -0.74 -18.58
CA PHE A 213 -3.16 -1.36 -19.61
C PHE A 213 -1.68 -1.12 -19.34
N GLN A 214 -1.00 -2.18 -18.95
CA GLN A 214 0.46 -2.21 -18.84
C GLN A 214 1.09 -2.42 -20.23
N PRO A 215 2.35 -2.00 -20.46
CA PRO A 215 2.98 -2.00 -21.78
C PRO A 215 2.88 -3.31 -22.59
N ARG A 216 3.18 -4.46 -21.95
CA ARG A 216 3.06 -5.77 -22.60
C ARG A 216 1.64 -6.08 -23.04
N MET A 217 0.66 -5.65 -22.24
CA MET A 217 -0.75 -5.87 -22.53
C MET A 217 -1.23 -4.92 -23.63
N ALA A 218 -0.81 -3.66 -23.61
CA ALA A 218 -1.12 -2.68 -24.66
C ALA A 218 -0.68 -3.21 -26.04
N ILE A 219 0.58 -3.65 -26.16
CA ILE A 219 1.13 -4.27 -27.38
C ILE A 219 0.26 -5.43 -27.86
N ARG A 220 -0.09 -6.36 -26.97
CA ARG A 220 -0.89 -7.54 -27.32
C ARG A 220 -2.30 -7.16 -27.76
N GLN A 221 -2.95 -6.22 -27.09
CA GLN A 221 -4.35 -5.88 -27.33
C GLN A 221 -4.52 -4.99 -28.55
N VAL A 222 -3.70 -3.94 -28.68
CA VAL A 222 -3.68 -3.08 -29.87
C VAL A 222 -3.27 -3.89 -31.10
N GLY A 223 -2.21 -4.68 -31.00
CA GLY A 223 -1.72 -5.45 -32.14
C GLY A 223 -2.70 -6.54 -32.59
N LYS A 224 -3.43 -7.16 -31.64
CA LYS A 224 -4.53 -8.07 -31.96
C LYS A 224 -5.66 -7.35 -32.70
N ALA A 225 -6.03 -6.14 -32.27
CA ALA A 225 -7.07 -5.33 -32.92
C ALA A 225 -6.67 -4.91 -34.35
N LEU A 226 -5.38 -4.67 -34.59
CA LEU A 226 -4.82 -4.38 -35.92
C LEU A 226 -4.61 -5.64 -36.79
N GLY A 227 -4.91 -6.83 -36.28
CA GLY A 227 -4.83 -8.08 -37.04
C GLY A 227 -3.44 -8.72 -37.11
N PHE A 228 -2.53 -8.38 -36.20
CA PHE A 228 -1.20 -8.99 -36.16
C PHE A 228 -1.22 -10.43 -35.64
N SER A 229 -0.26 -11.24 -36.08
CA SER A 229 -0.16 -12.65 -35.68
C SER A 229 0.22 -12.80 -34.20
N ALA A 230 -0.26 -13.87 -33.57
CA ALA A 230 0.05 -14.14 -32.17
C ALA A 230 1.55 -14.33 -31.93
N GLU A 231 2.30 -14.92 -32.88
CA GLU A 231 3.75 -15.11 -32.75
C GLU A 231 4.49 -13.77 -32.73
N LEU A 232 4.09 -12.84 -33.60
CA LEU A 232 4.65 -11.50 -33.63
C LEU A 232 4.37 -10.76 -32.31
N LEU A 233 3.14 -10.80 -31.82
CA LEU A 233 2.75 -10.14 -30.57
C LEU A 233 3.46 -10.71 -29.35
N ASP A 234 3.68 -12.03 -29.30
CA ASP A 234 4.41 -12.67 -28.21
C ASP A 234 5.89 -12.25 -28.19
N ARG A 235 6.53 -12.22 -29.37
CA ARG A 235 7.91 -11.74 -29.54
C ARG A 235 8.04 -10.27 -29.14
N LEU A 236 7.12 -9.40 -29.60
CA LEU A 236 7.10 -7.98 -29.24
C LEU A 236 6.90 -7.78 -27.73
N ALA A 237 5.92 -8.46 -27.13
CA ALA A 237 5.62 -8.34 -25.71
C ALA A 237 6.76 -8.83 -24.79
N LYS A 238 7.58 -9.79 -25.24
CA LYS A 238 8.79 -10.22 -24.52
C LYS A 238 9.94 -9.23 -24.65
N GLY A 239 9.99 -8.46 -25.75
CA GLY A 239 11.00 -7.42 -25.98
C GLY A 239 10.84 -6.19 -25.08
N VAL A 240 9.64 -5.98 -24.53
CA VAL A 240 9.27 -4.85 -23.66
C VAL A 240 10.23 -4.66 -22.49
N ASP A 241 10.71 -5.71 -21.82
CA ASP A 241 11.59 -5.51 -20.66
C ASP A 241 12.91 -4.79 -21.00
N ARG A 242 13.29 -4.78 -22.28
CA ARG A 242 14.45 -4.05 -22.81
C ARG A 242 14.10 -2.63 -23.28
N TRP A 243 12.81 -2.34 -23.47
CA TRP A 243 12.29 -1.07 -23.96
C TRP A 243 11.60 -0.25 -22.87
N PHE A 244 11.62 -0.66 -21.60
CA PHE A 244 10.85 0.00 -20.55
C PHE A 244 11.69 0.20 -19.27
N THR A 245 13.02 0.13 -19.37
CA THR A 245 13.97 0.42 -18.28
C THR A 245 14.29 1.91 -18.12
N GLU A 246 13.96 2.74 -19.12
CA GLU A 246 14.02 4.20 -19.12
C GLU A 246 12.70 4.75 -19.68
N ASP A 247 12.48 6.07 -19.61
CA ASP A 247 11.25 6.77 -20.04
C ASP A 247 10.56 6.07 -21.21
N VAL A 248 9.30 5.69 -20.99
CA VAL A 248 8.43 4.92 -21.92
C VAL A 248 8.47 5.50 -23.34
N GLU A 249 8.53 6.82 -23.44
CA GLU A 249 8.54 7.55 -24.69
C GLU A 249 9.83 7.33 -25.50
N ASP A 250 10.99 7.42 -24.86
CA ASP A 250 12.30 7.32 -25.55
C ASP A 250 12.57 5.89 -26.03
N SER A 251 12.19 4.91 -25.22
CA SER A 251 12.46 3.51 -25.52
C SER A 251 11.50 2.92 -26.56
N MET A 252 10.25 3.40 -26.64
CA MET A 252 9.33 3.03 -27.71
C MET A 252 9.73 3.65 -29.05
N MET A 253 10.20 4.91 -29.07
CA MET A 253 10.65 5.58 -30.30
C MET A 253 11.93 4.97 -30.89
N GLY A 254 12.80 4.37 -30.07
CA GLY A 254 14.01 3.68 -30.51
C GLY A 254 13.78 2.26 -31.05
N ALA A 255 12.56 1.73 -30.97
CA ALA A 255 12.28 0.35 -31.35
C ALA A 255 12.24 0.19 -32.89
N VAL A 256 13.08 -0.71 -33.40
CA VAL A 256 13.19 -0.98 -34.84
C VAL A 256 11.95 -1.75 -35.31
N PRO A 257 11.32 -1.35 -36.44
CA PRO A 257 10.18 -2.08 -36.98
C PRO A 257 10.56 -3.55 -37.25
N PRO A 258 9.71 -4.51 -36.88
CA PRO A 258 9.88 -5.90 -37.29
C PRO A 258 9.96 -6.00 -38.82
N PRO A 259 10.75 -6.92 -39.39
CA PRO A 259 10.86 -7.10 -40.84
C PRO A 259 9.51 -7.31 -41.53
N GLU A 260 8.55 -7.87 -40.80
CA GLU A 260 7.21 -8.18 -41.27
C GLU A 260 6.27 -6.96 -41.28
N MET A 261 6.73 -5.79 -40.79
CA MET A 261 5.92 -4.60 -40.61
C MET A 261 6.47 -3.39 -41.39
N ARG A 262 5.59 -2.69 -42.10
CA ARG A 262 5.95 -1.42 -42.75
C ARG A 262 6.27 -0.36 -41.69
N PRO A 263 7.29 0.50 -41.91
CA PRO A 263 7.67 1.53 -40.93
C PRO A 263 6.50 2.43 -40.48
N GLN A 264 5.60 2.82 -41.39
CA GLN A 264 4.44 3.64 -41.03
C GLN A 264 3.43 2.88 -40.14
N SER A 265 3.18 1.61 -40.44
CA SER A 265 2.29 0.77 -39.63
C SER A 265 2.86 0.50 -38.24
N TRP A 266 4.19 0.39 -38.15
CA TRP A 266 4.90 0.27 -36.88
C TRP A 266 4.79 1.54 -36.03
N GLN A 267 4.99 2.72 -36.63
CA GLN A 267 4.82 3.99 -35.93
C GLN A 267 3.39 4.17 -35.40
N GLN A 268 2.38 3.94 -36.24
CA GLN A 268 0.97 4.00 -35.83
C GLN A 268 0.65 3.00 -34.71
N PHE A 269 1.19 1.78 -34.80
CA PHE A 269 1.02 0.77 -33.76
C PHE A 269 1.60 1.23 -32.41
N LEU A 270 2.80 1.82 -32.42
CA LEU A 270 3.44 2.33 -31.20
C LEU A 270 2.68 3.54 -30.63
N GLU A 271 2.22 4.46 -31.47
CA GLU A 271 1.38 5.60 -31.04
C GLU A 271 0.11 5.11 -30.35
N LEU A 272 -0.62 4.17 -30.96
CA LEU A 272 -1.82 3.57 -30.35
C LEU A 272 -1.50 2.83 -29.04
N CYS A 273 -0.37 2.12 -28.98
CA CYS A 273 0.05 1.49 -27.72
C CYS A 273 0.30 2.52 -26.62
N ARG A 274 0.96 3.64 -26.95
CA ARG A 274 1.23 4.73 -26.02
C ARG A 274 -0.06 5.39 -25.53
N GLU A 275 -1.01 5.64 -26.42
CA GLU A 275 -2.31 6.22 -26.04
C GLU A 275 -3.11 5.30 -25.11
N VAL A 276 -2.98 3.98 -25.26
CA VAL A 276 -3.74 3.00 -24.45
C VAL A 276 -3.05 2.67 -23.14
N ILE A 277 -1.73 2.86 -23.00
CA ILE A 277 -1.04 2.65 -21.72
C ILE A 277 -1.70 3.51 -20.63
N GLU A 278 -1.81 2.95 -19.42
CA GLU A 278 -2.50 3.56 -18.27
C GLU A 278 -4.02 3.70 -18.40
N PHE A 279 -4.64 3.46 -19.56
CA PHE A 279 -6.11 3.46 -19.64
C PHE A 279 -6.71 2.41 -18.68
N PRO A 280 -7.78 2.75 -17.93
CA PRO A 280 -8.51 1.79 -17.12
C PRO A 280 -9.08 0.66 -17.98
N ARG A 281 -8.89 -0.59 -17.53
CA ARG A 281 -9.38 -1.77 -18.24
C ARG A 281 -10.54 -2.44 -17.52
N HIS A 282 -10.36 -2.72 -16.23
CA HIS A 282 -11.36 -3.37 -15.38
C HIS A 282 -11.02 -3.19 -13.91
N LEU A 283 -12.01 -3.41 -13.04
CA LEU A 283 -11.79 -3.51 -11.61
C LEU A 283 -11.34 -4.93 -11.25
N SER A 284 -10.43 -5.00 -10.30
CA SER A 284 -10.10 -6.23 -9.58
C SER A 284 -10.23 -5.99 -8.08
N ILE A 285 -10.15 -7.04 -7.27
CA ILE A 285 -10.27 -6.92 -5.81
C ILE A 285 -8.88 -6.64 -5.24
N HIS A 286 -8.75 -5.64 -4.37
CA HIS A 286 -7.52 -5.42 -3.62
C HIS A 286 -7.20 -6.65 -2.77
N ASN A 287 -5.94 -7.07 -2.78
CA ASN A 287 -5.46 -8.27 -2.10
C ASN A 287 -5.52 -8.21 -0.55
N GLY A 288 -6.03 -7.12 0.03
CA GLY A 288 -5.79 -6.77 1.43
C GLY A 288 -6.80 -5.78 1.97
N GLY A 289 -6.98 -4.65 1.28
CA GLY A 289 -7.83 -3.56 1.73
C GLY A 289 -9.29 -3.94 1.86
N MET A 290 -9.80 -3.81 3.09
CA MET A 290 -11.19 -3.95 3.43
C MET A 290 -11.66 -2.72 4.20
N LEU A 291 -12.89 -2.28 3.92
CA LEU A 291 -13.58 -1.22 4.66
C LEU A 291 -14.60 -1.83 5.61
N VAL A 292 -14.73 -1.21 6.77
CA VAL A 292 -15.81 -1.44 7.74
C VAL A 292 -16.29 -0.06 8.17
N THR A 293 -17.55 0.29 7.89
CA THR A 293 -18.05 1.67 8.01
C THR A 293 -19.17 1.85 9.02
N GLY A 294 -19.29 3.09 9.50
CA GLY A 294 -20.33 3.57 10.43
C GLY A 294 -21.71 3.70 9.85
N GLU A 295 -21.79 3.92 8.56
CA GLU A 295 -22.98 3.95 7.74
C GLU A 295 -22.93 2.80 6.72
N PRO A 296 -24.08 2.43 6.12
CA PRO A 296 -24.08 1.51 4.98
C PRO A 296 -23.13 1.98 3.88
N LEU A 297 -22.35 1.07 3.31
CA LEU A 297 -21.38 1.37 2.25
C LEU A 297 -22.04 2.04 1.04
N VAL A 298 -23.29 1.69 0.73
CA VAL A 298 -24.04 2.26 -0.39
C VAL A 298 -24.33 3.75 -0.24
N ASP A 299 -24.26 4.29 0.98
CA ASP A 299 -24.39 5.72 1.25
C ASP A 299 -23.05 6.48 1.05
N ILE A 300 -21.95 5.74 0.91
CA ILE A 300 -20.58 6.25 0.80
C ILE A 300 -20.03 6.05 -0.61
N ALA A 301 -20.22 4.86 -1.19
CA ALA A 301 -19.61 4.43 -2.45
C ALA A 301 -20.47 3.40 -3.19
N PRO A 302 -20.36 3.31 -4.53
CA PRO A 302 -20.94 2.19 -5.27
C PRO A 302 -20.33 0.85 -4.83
N VAL A 303 -21.18 -0.15 -4.63
CA VAL A 303 -20.80 -1.50 -4.21
C VAL A 303 -21.37 -2.52 -5.19
N GLU A 304 -20.58 -3.53 -5.54
CA GLU A 304 -21.01 -4.65 -6.36
C GLU A 304 -20.65 -6.01 -5.70
N PRO A 305 -21.38 -7.09 -6.02
CA PRO A 305 -20.92 -8.43 -5.69
C PRO A 305 -19.55 -8.68 -6.32
N ALA A 306 -18.62 -9.23 -5.54
CA ALA A 306 -17.32 -9.57 -6.09
C ALA A 306 -17.41 -10.85 -6.96
N THR A 307 -16.41 -11.08 -7.80
CA THR A 307 -16.29 -12.35 -8.56
C THR A 307 -16.12 -13.57 -7.67
N MET A 308 -15.59 -13.38 -6.46
CA MET A 308 -15.55 -14.40 -5.43
C MET A 308 -16.86 -14.41 -4.64
N GLU A 309 -17.45 -15.60 -4.50
CA GLU A 309 -18.70 -15.80 -3.76
C GLU A 309 -18.57 -15.31 -2.31
N GLY A 310 -19.66 -14.76 -1.77
CA GLY A 310 -19.70 -14.27 -0.39
C GLY A 310 -18.89 -13.00 -0.14
N ARG A 311 -18.41 -12.31 -1.19
CA ARG A 311 -17.71 -11.03 -1.05
C ARG A 311 -18.43 -9.90 -1.76
N ARG A 312 -18.19 -8.68 -1.26
CA ARG A 312 -18.59 -7.42 -1.89
C ARG A 312 -17.36 -6.57 -2.12
N VAL A 313 -17.34 -5.88 -3.25
CA VAL A 313 -16.27 -4.95 -3.59
C VAL A 313 -16.85 -3.54 -3.72
N VAL A 314 -16.19 -2.59 -3.07
CA VAL A 314 -16.43 -1.16 -3.19
C VAL A 314 -15.66 -0.70 -4.43
N GLN A 315 -16.31 0.06 -5.30
CA GLN A 315 -15.70 0.44 -6.59
C GLN A 315 -14.61 1.52 -6.46
N PHE A 316 -14.39 2.05 -5.25
CA PHE A 316 -13.26 2.94 -4.94
C PHE A 316 -11.98 2.13 -4.73
N ASN A 317 -10.89 2.67 -5.24
CA ASN A 317 -9.56 2.10 -5.05
C ASN A 317 -8.92 2.62 -3.74
N LYS A 318 -7.67 2.23 -3.47
CA LYS A 318 -6.95 2.65 -2.27
C LYS A 318 -6.86 4.18 -2.14
N ASP A 319 -6.54 4.87 -3.23
CA ASP A 319 -6.30 6.32 -3.22
C ASP A 319 -7.62 7.06 -3.00
N ASP A 320 -8.70 6.62 -3.65
CA ASP A 320 -10.06 7.15 -3.45
C ASP A 320 -10.51 7.03 -1.98
N VAL A 321 -10.23 5.87 -1.35
CA VAL A 321 -10.54 5.60 0.06
C VAL A 321 -9.75 6.53 0.99
N GLU A 322 -8.46 6.73 0.71
CA GLU A 322 -7.60 7.62 1.47
C GLU A 322 -8.07 9.08 1.34
N ASP A 323 -8.40 9.52 0.13
CA ASP A 323 -8.93 10.87 -0.16
C ASP A 323 -10.26 11.16 0.58
N LEU A 324 -11.08 10.12 0.80
CA LEU A 324 -12.32 10.20 1.56
C LEU A 324 -12.11 10.14 3.08
N GLY A 325 -10.87 9.94 3.54
CA GLY A 325 -10.54 9.79 4.95
C GLY A 325 -11.11 8.50 5.56
N LEU A 326 -11.42 7.50 4.73
CA LEU A 326 -11.92 6.22 5.19
C LEU A 326 -10.75 5.37 5.67
N ILE A 327 -11.00 4.62 6.75
CA ILE A 327 -9.98 3.78 7.36
C ILE A 327 -10.13 2.37 6.82
N LYS A 328 -9.14 1.93 6.06
CA LYS A 328 -9.04 0.55 5.56
C LYS A 328 -8.27 -0.32 6.54
N MET A 329 -8.55 -1.60 6.49
CA MET A 329 -7.76 -2.64 7.13
C MET A 329 -7.13 -3.50 6.06
N ASP A 330 -5.81 -3.65 6.10
CA ASP A 330 -5.10 -4.50 5.17
C ASP A 330 -4.89 -5.87 5.78
N MET A 331 -5.63 -6.85 5.26
CA MET A 331 -5.48 -8.26 5.62
C MET A 331 -4.74 -9.00 4.51
N LEU A 332 -3.44 -9.17 4.67
CA LEU A 332 -2.58 -9.75 3.65
C LEU A 332 -2.36 -11.24 3.90
N GLY A 333 -2.26 -12.01 2.82
CA GLY A 333 -1.95 -13.43 2.88
C GLY A 333 -0.45 -13.65 2.74
N LEU A 334 0.21 -14.17 3.78
CA LEU A 334 1.64 -14.45 3.78
C LEU A 334 1.89 -15.96 3.82
N ARG A 335 2.51 -16.50 2.77
CA ARG A 335 2.83 -17.94 2.69
C ARG A 335 3.84 -18.37 3.76
N THR A 336 4.76 -17.48 4.15
CA THR A 336 5.75 -17.77 5.19
C THR A 336 5.08 -18.11 6.53
N LEU A 337 3.96 -17.45 6.87
CA LEU A 337 3.20 -17.79 8.08
C LEU A 337 2.54 -19.17 7.97
N SER A 338 2.08 -19.57 6.79
CA SER A 338 1.58 -20.94 6.55
C SER A 338 2.67 -21.97 6.78
N VAL A 339 3.87 -21.75 6.24
CA VAL A 339 5.01 -22.68 6.42
C VAL A 339 5.42 -22.80 7.88
N VAL A 340 5.45 -21.69 8.63
CA VAL A 340 5.75 -21.72 10.06
C VAL A 340 4.69 -22.50 10.83
N ALA A 341 3.40 -22.32 10.51
CA ALA A 341 2.33 -23.06 11.16
C ALA A 341 2.42 -24.57 10.88
N GLU A 342 2.60 -24.96 9.62
CA GLU A 342 2.80 -26.35 9.22
C GLU A 342 4.01 -26.98 9.93
N ALA A 343 5.12 -26.23 10.04
CA ALA A 343 6.31 -26.71 10.75
C ALA A 343 6.04 -26.93 12.24
N LEU A 344 5.22 -26.09 12.88
CA LEU A 344 4.84 -26.25 14.29
C LEU A 344 3.90 -27.45 14.50
N ASP A 345 3.00 -27.74 13.55
CA ASP A 345 2.11 -28.91 13.63
C ASP A 345 2.86 -30.25 13.51
N LEU A 346 4.06 -30.24 12.92
CA LEU A 346 4.92 -31.41 12.76
C LEU A 346 5.84 -31.70 13.97
N ILE A 347 5.99 -30.75 14.90
CA ILE A 347 6.85 -30.84 16.10
C ILE A 347 5.99 -31.23 17.31
#